data_AF-A0A3G6IV10-F1
#
_entry.id   AF-A0A3G6IV10-F1
#
_cell.length_a   1.000
_cell.length_b   1.000
_cell.length_c   1.000
_cell.angle_alpha   90.00
_cell.angle_beta   90.00
_cell.angle_gamma   90.00
#
_symmetry.space_group_name_H-M   'P 1'
#
loop_
_entity.id
_entity.type
_entity.pdbx_description
1 polymer ?
#
loop_
_entity_poly.entity_id
_entity_poly.type
_entity_poly.pdbx_seq_one_letter_code
_entity_poly.pdbx_strand_id
1 'polypeptide(L)' 'MLDCIHEASFVEKIKWKTWAGEQAVGSGTFVNEDCGDRTCDKPQRSKVTVMLSDPVETPEGIVFSSATTY' A
#
# COMPACT_ATOMS: atom_id res chain seq x y z
N MET A 1 3.82 0.04 30.62
CA MET A 1 2.88 -0.88 29.97
C MET A 1 3.02 -0.58 28.49
N LEU A 2 3.41 -1.59 27.72
CA LEU A 2 4.08 -1.51 26.42
C LEU A 2 3.53 -0.42 25.48
N ASP A 3 4.45 0.43 25.04
CA ASP A 3 4.30 1.43 23.99
C ASP A 3 3.52 0.89 22.80
N CYS A 4 2.54 1.69 22.37
CA CYS A 4 1.76 1.54 21.17
C CYS A 4 2.68 1.25 19.98
N ILE A 5 2.78 -0.03 19.60
CA ILE A 5 3.41 -0.40 18.34
C ILE A 5 2.46 0.06 17.23
N HIS A 6 2.76 1.27 16.76
CA HIS A 6 2.70 1.77 15.40
C HIS A 6 1.36 1.65 14.68
N GLU A 7 0.79 2.82 14.38
CA GLU A 7 -0.16 3.09 13.30
C GLU A 7 0.33 2.45 11.98
N ALA A 8 0.10 1.16 11.79
CA ALA A 8 0.53 0.43 10.61
C ALA A 8 -0.57 0.56 9.56
N SER A 9 -0.45 1.57 8.70
CA SER A 9 -1.26 1.65 7.48
C SER A 9 -0.58 0.86 6.37
N PHE A 10 -1.23 -0.18 5.84
CA PHE A 10 -0.69 -0.99 4.75
C PHE A 10 -1.76 -1.39 3.74
N VAL A 11 -1.33 -1.71 2.51
CA VAL A 11 -2.23 -2.22 1.47
C VAL A 11 -2.06 -3.74 1.37
N GLU A 12 -3.13 -4.48 1.64
CA GLU A 12 -3.15 -5.93 1.47
C GLU A 12 -3.82 -6.35 0.16
N LYS A 13 -3.50 -7.56 -0.32
CA LYS A 13 -4.17 -8.24 -1.43
C LYS A 13 -4.19 -7.44 -2.74
N ILE A 14 -3.07 -6.80 -3.09
CA ILE A 14 -2.96 -6.08 -4.37
C ILE A 14 -3.08 -7.07 -5.53
N LYS A 15 -4.08 -6.85 -6.38
CA LYS A 15 -4.26 -7.55 -7.65
C LYS A 15 -3.81 -6.63 -8.78
N TRP A 16 -2.64 -6.91 -9.33
CA TRP A 16 -2.09 -6.18 -10.47
C TRP A 16 -2.94 -6.47 -11.72
N LYS A 17 -3.41 -5.39 -12.37
CA LYS A 17 -4.19 -5.45 -13.60
C LYS A 17 -3.33 -5.12 -14.82
N THR A 18 -2.39 -4.20 -14.64
CA THR A 18 -1.51 -3.74 -15.71
C THR A 18 -0.09 -3.72 -15.18
N TRP A 19 0.83 -4.27 -15.98
CA TRP A 19 2.27 -4.21 -15.74
C TRP A 19 2.91 -3.79 -17.06
N ALA A 20 2.93 -2.48 -17.32
CA ALA A 20 3.66 -1.90 -18.44
C ALA A 20 5.06 -1.49 -17.92
N GLY A 21 6.09 -1.54 -18.76
CA GLY A 21 7.47 -1.27 -18.35
C GLY A 21 7.66 0.05 -17.61
N GLU A 22 6.76 1.02 -17.83
CA GLU A 22 6.79 2.33 -17.19
C GLU A 22 5.89 2.46 -15.96
N GLN A 23 4.86 1.61 -15.82
CA GLN A 23 3.87 1.72 -14.74
C GLN A 23 3.23 0.37 -14.42
N ALA A 24 3.03 0.08 -13.13
CA ALA A 24 2.22 -1.04 -12.68
C ALA A 24 0.98 -0.53 -11.94
N VAL A 25 -0.20 -0.98 -12.35
CA VAL A 25 -1.48 -0.59 -11.74
C VAL A 25 -2.16 -1.81 -11.16
N GLY A 26 -2.52 -1.74 -9.89
CA GLY A 26 -3.21 -2.80 -9.16
C GLY A 26 -4.35 -2.26 -8.32
N SER A 27 -5.24 -3.14 -7.90
CA SER A 27 -6.30 -2.82 -6.93
C SER A 27 -6.02 -3.58 -5.64
N GLY A 28 -5.97 -2.89 -4.51
CA GLY A 28 -5.71 -3.45 -3.19
C GLY A 28 -6.77 -3.05 -2.16
N THR A 29 -6.58 -3.52 -0.93
CA THR A 29 -7.35 -3.07 0.22
C THR A 29 -6.42 -2.33 1.16
N PHE A 30 -6.62 -1.03 1.31
CA PHE A 30 -5.94 -0.23 2.33
C PHE A 30 -6.55 -0.54 3.69
N VAL A 31 -5.69 -0.91 4.63
CA VAL A 31 -6.03 -1.15 6.02
C VAL A 31 -5.44 -0.03 6.82
N ASN A 32 -6.28 0.69 7.53
CA ASN A 32 -5.88 1.72 8.46
C ASN A 32 -6.30 1.28 9.87
N GLU A 33 -5.31 1.17 10.73
CA GLU A 33 -5.47 0.85 12.16
C GLU A 33 -5.29 2.10 13.04
N ASP A 34 -5.37 3.29 12.43
CA ASP A 34 -5.37 4.55 13.14
C ASP A 34 -6.81 4.94 13.53
N CYS A 35 -7.10 4.86 14.81
CA CYS A 35 -8.37 5.31 15.38
C CYS A 35 -8.21 6.57 16.24
N GLY A 36 -7.06 7.26 16.14
CA GLY A 36 -6.70 8.38 17.00
C GLY A 36 -6.65 7.99 18.48
N ASP A 37 -7.17 8.82 19.38
CA ASP A 37 -7.20 8.58 20.84
C ASP A 37 -8.14 7.45 21.30
N ARG A 38 -8.79 6.72 20.38
CA ARG A 38 -9.72 5.63 20.73
C ARG A 38 -9.11 4.27 20.45
N THR A 39 -9.44 3.29 21.30
CA THR A 39 -9.14 1.88 21.05
C THR A 39 -9.78 1.46 19.71
N CYS A 40 -8.98 1.01 18.74
CA CYS A 40 -9.52 0.46 17.51
C CYS A 40 -10.27 -0.85 17.79
N ASP A 41 -11.61 -0.79 17.81
CA ASP A 41 -12.45 -1.99 17.86
C ASP A 41 -12.28 -2.84 16.59
N LYS A 42 -12.09 -2.19 15.42
CA LYS A 42 -11.81 -2.84 14.13
C LYS A 42 -10.98 -1.94 13.20
N PRO A 43 -10.08 -2.51 12.40
CA PRO A 43 -9.34 -1.76 11.38
C PRO A 43 -10.27 -1.31 10.25
N GLN A 44 -10.09 -0.07 9.79
CA GLN A 44 -10.81 0.45 8.63
C GLN A 44 -10.23 -0.15 7.35
N ARG A 45 -11.11 -0.61 6.46
CA ARG A 45 -10.73 -1.28 5.21
C ARG A 45 -11.37 -0.58 4.03
N SER A 46 -10.55 -0.04 3.13
CA SER A 46 -11.00 0.68 1.93
C SER A 46 -10.39 0.05 0.69
N LYS A 47 -11.20 -0.09 -0.38
CA LYS A 47 -10.65 -0.52 -1.68
C LYS A 47 -9.90 0.65 -2.28
N VAL A 48 -8.65 0.42 -2.68
CA VAL A 48 -7.79 1.42 -3.29
C VAL A 48 -7.22 0.92 -4.61
N THR A 49 -6.91 1.85 -5.50
CA THR A 49 -6.09 1.60 -6.68
C THR A 49 -4.66 2.01 -6.36
N VAL A 50 -3.73 1.08 -6.49
CA VAL A 50 -2.29 1.33 -6.31
C VAL A 50 -1.67 1.51 -7.69
N MET A 51 -0.96 2.61 -7.88
CA MET A 51 -0.15 2.86 -9.05
C MET A 51 1.31 2.95 -8.64
N LEU A 52 2.13 2.05 -9.17
CA LEU A 52 3.58 2.12 -9.08
C LEU A 52 4.10 2.87 -10.31
N SER A 53 5.04 3.78 -10.11
CA SER A 53 5.63 4.62 -11.16
C SER A 53 7.12 4.82 -10.90
N ASP A 54 7.79 5.54 -11.82
CA ASP A 54 9.23 5.78 -11.77
C ASP A 54 10.03 4.46 -11.74
N PRO A 55 9.99 3.70 -12.85
CA PRO A 55 10.73 2.45 -12.96
C PRO A 55 12.23 2.72 -12.89
N VAL A 56 12.92 1.91 -12.09
CA VAL A 56 14.38 1.91 -11.98
C VAL A 56 14.86 0.53 -12.37
N GLU A 57 15.73 0.46 -13.37
CA GLU A 57 16.42 -0.78 -13.71
C GLU A 57 17.47 -1.09 -12.65
N THR A 58 17.32 -2.25 -12.00
CA THR A 58 18.30 -2.81 -11.07
C THR A 58 18.86 -4.10 -11.66
N PRO A 59 20.01 -4.60 -11.15
CA PRO A 59 20.55 -5.90 -11.58
C PRO A 59 19.57 -7.08 -11.40
N GLU A 60 18.58 -6.94 -10.52
CA GLU A 60 17.54 -7.95 -10.23
C GLU A 60 16.26 -7.77 -11.07
N GLY A 61 16.15 -6.67 -11.84
CA GLY A 61 15.00 -6.35 -12.70
C GLY A 61 14.46 -4.93 -12.51
N ILE A 62 13.30 -4.66 -13.09
CA ILE A 62 12.60 -3.37 -12.95
C ILE A 62 11.95 -3.31 -11.57
N VAL A 63 12.32 -2.30 -10.79
CA VAL A 63 11.65 -1.93 -9.53
C VAL A 63 10.98 -0.58 -9.70
N PHE A 64 9.96 -0.29 -8.90
CA PHE A 64 9.30 1.02 -8.90
C PHE A 64 9.66 1.77 -7.63
N SER A 65 10.06 3.03 -7.79
CA SER A 65 10.51 3.87 -6.68
C SER A 65 9.39 4.71 -6.07
N SER A 66 8.26 4.85 -6.77
CA SER A 66 7.10 5.59 -6.30
C SER A 66 5.84 4.72 -6.29
N ALA A 67 4.98 4.96 -5.29
CA ALA A 67 3.68 4.31 -5.14
C ALA A 67 2.63 5.36 -4.76
N THR A 68 1.54 5.41 -5.51
CA THR A 68 0.40 6.30 -5.25
C THR A 68 -0.87 5.48 -5.07
N THR A 69 -1.70 5.83 -4.08
CA THR A 69 -3.00 5.18 -3.82
C THR A 69 -4.15 6.14 -4.09
N TYR A 70 -5.17 5.68 -4.82
CA TYR A 70 -6.41 6.41 -5.14
C TYR A 70 -7.64 5.66 -4.62
#